data_AF-A0A956JJ29-F1
#
_entry.id   AF-A0A956JJ29-F1
#
_cell.length_a   1.000
_cell.length_b   1.000
_cell.length_c   1.000
_cell.angle_alpha   90.00
_cell.angle_beta   90.00
_cell.angle_gamma   90.00
#
_symmetry.space_group_name_H-M   'P 1'
#
loop_
_entity.id
_entity.type
_entity.pdbx_description
1 polymer ?
#
loop_
_entity_poly.entity_id
_entity_poly.type
_entity_poly.pdbx_seq_one_letter_code
_entity_poly.pdbx_strand_id
1 'polypeptide(L)'
;DNSGRWSHWSAAYQFTATMPNDLEVLQQNLMITEVMYNPAGPPPASGEEQDFEYLELRNISSTVTLDLTDVRFTKGVDFDFAGSAVTSLPPGAFVLVVKSIAAFEERYGSGLPVAGEWEAEDNLSNGGEQIKLSYGAGTAIHDFEYDDIAPWPGAADGDGPAMALIDPFSAPDHALAQSWAAADASPGTDGAGDPFGDWLASQGATDPMQDALPGMSWLMMYAIGADLAADPMAALPEAGFADDVDGKHLTISFRRRMDAEQVSYIVETSTVLDGWQSGGGVVEETGVPMDNGDGTETVTYRVVPTVDEDDARFIRLRVVLE
;
A
#
# COMPACT_ATOMS: atom_id res chain seq x y z
N ASP A 1 -10.09 -12.54 61.07
CA ASP A 1 -10.41 -13.44 62.20
C ASP A 1 -9.26 -13.40 63.21
N ASN A 2 -9.45 -13.81 64.47
CA ASN A 2 -8.36 -13.86 65.47
C ASN A 2 -7.48 -15.12 65.30
N SER A 3 -7.35 -15.65 64.07
CA SER A 3 -6.64 -16.90 63.79
C SER A 3 -5.14 -16.73 63.56
N GLY A 4 -4.59 -15.51 63.66
CA GLY A 4 -3.18 -15.23 63.45
C GLY A 4 -2.71 -15.42 62.00
N ARG A 5 -3.62 -15.58 61.04
CA ARG A 5 -3.30 -15.66 59.61
C ARG A 5 -3.26 -14.26 59.04
N TRP A 6 -2.09 -13.65 59.02
CA TRP A 6 -1.88 -12.46 58.22
C TRP A 6 -1.72 -12.92 56.77
N SER A 7 -2.61 -12.47 55.88
CA SER A 7 -2.35 -12.56 54.45
C SER A 7 -1.06 -11.78 54.17
N HIS A 8 -0.04 -12.44 53.63
CA HIS A 8 1.13 -11.77 53.10
C HIS A 8 0.69 -10.94 51.89
N TRP A 9 0.29 -9.69 52.15
CA TRP A 9 0.15 -8.71 51.08
C TRP A 9 1.53 -8.58 50.42
N SER A 10 1.59 -8.72 49.10
CA SER A 10 2.79 -8.38 48.36
C SER A 10 3.14 -6.91 48.61
N ALA A 11 4.41 -6.54 48.41
CA ALA A 11 4.75 -5.12 48.34
C ALA A 11 3.85 -4.41 47.32
N ALA A 12 3.47 -3.16 47.61
CA ALA A 12 2.70 -2.36 46.66
C ALA A 12 3.49 -2.24 45.35
N TYR A 13 2.90 -2.72 44.26
CA TYR A 13 3.46 -2.52 42.93
C TYR A 13 2.87 -1.24 42.37
N GLN A 14 3.73 -0.28 42.02
CA GLN A 14 3.32 0.92 41.31
C GLN A 14 3.61 0.71 39.83
N PHE A 15 2.60 0.88 39.00
CA PHE A 15 2.77 1.02 37.55
C PHE A 15 2.13 2.33 37.13
N THR A 16 2.66 2.90 36.06
CA THR A 16 2.04 4.03 35.36
C THR A 16 1.43 3.45 34.10
N ALA A 17 0.11 3.49 33.98
CA ALA A 17 -0.54 3.18 32.72
C ALA A 17 -0.28 4.35 31.76
N THR A 18 0.45 4.09 30.68
CA THR A 18 0.54 4.99 29.54
C THR A 18 -0.34 4.47 28.42
N MET A 19 -0.69 5.33 27.46
CA MET A 19 -1.18 4.79 26.19
C MET A 19 -0.07 3.92 25.58
N PRO A 20 -0.40 2.76 24.99
CA PRO A 20 0.52 2.03 24.15
C PRO A 20 0.98 2.97 23.03
N ASN A 21 2.29 3.11 22.83
CA ASN A 21 2.82 3.89 21.69
C ASN A 21 2.29 3.34 20.36
N ASP A 22 1.94 2.05 20.34
CA ASP A 22 1.44 1.34 19.17
C ASP A 22 0.08 1.86 18.70
N LEU A 23 -0.77 2.36 19.61
CA LEU A 23 -2.09 2.90 19.23
C LEU A 23 -1.98 4.15 18.35
N GLU A 24 -1.12 5.10 18.74
CA GLU A 24 -0.94 6.34 17.96
C GLU A 24 -0.31 6.03 16.59
N VAL A 25 0.63 5.09 16.54
CA VAL A 25 1.23 4.61 15.29
C VAL A 25 0.17 3.97 14.40
N LEU A 26 -0.71 3.12 14.95
CA LEU A 26 -1.81 2.50 14.21
C LEU A 26 -2.82 3.54 13.71
N GLN A 27 -3.23 4.49 14.54
CA GLN A 27 -4.16 5.56 14.15
C GLN A 27 -3.62 6.44 13.02
N GLN A 28 -2.31 6.67 12.99
CA GLN A 28 -1.67 7.50 11.96
C GLN A 28 -1.38 6.74 10.67
N ASN A 29 -1.24 5.41 10.71
CA ASN A 29 -0.68 4.64 9.59
C ASN A 29 -1.52 3.46 9.11
N LEU A 30 -2.49 2.95 9.88
CA LEU A 30 -3.37 1.87 9.43
C LEU A 30 -4.67 2.46 8.92
N MET A 31 -4.94 2.40 7.62
CA MET A 31 -6.17 2.95 7.01
C MET A 31 -7.07 1.83 6.54
N ILE A 32 -8.38 1.91 6.79
CA ILE A 32 -9.36 1.12 6.04
C ILE A 32 -9.52 1.82 4.69
N THR A 33 -9.14 1.17 3.61
CA THR A 33 -8.99 1.79 2.29
C THR A 33 -10.11 1.41 1.33
N GLU A 34 -10.71 0.24 1.50
CA GLU A 34 -11.83 -0.21 0.69
C GLU A 34 -12.83 -0.99 1.54
N VAL A 35 -14.12 -0.71 1.33
CA VAL A 35 -15.25 -1.40 1.94
C VAL A 35 -16.18 -1.88 0.85
N MET A 36 -16.21 -3.20 0.64
CA MET A 36 -17.12 -3.85 -0.30
C MET A 36 -18.32 -4.41 0.48
N TYR A 37 -19.38 -3.61 0.62
CA TYR A 37 -20.56 -3.93 1.43
C TYR A 37 -21.77 -4.40 0.61
N ASN A 38 -21.78 -4.19 -0.71
CA ASN A 38 -22.84 -4.67 -1.60
C ASN A 38 -22.27 -5.09 -2.97
N PRO A 39 -21.57 -6.23 -3.03
CA PRO A 39 -21.00 -6.76 -4.28
C PRO A 39 -22.08 -7.00 -5.32
N ALA A 40 -21.78 -6.92 -6.62
CA ALA A 40 -22.77 -7.24 -7.67
C ALA A 40 -23.08 -8.75 -7.82
N GLY A 41 -24.28 -9.05 -8.33
CA GLY A 41 -24.75 -10.41 -8.64
C GLY A 41 -24.87 -10.78 -10.15
N PRO A 42 -24.90 -12.10 -10.51
CA PRO A 42 -24.59 -13.26 -9.67
C PRO A 42 -23.13 -13.72 -9.87
N PRO A 43 -22.54 -14.41 -8.88
CA PRO A 43 -21.18 -14.93 -8.98
C PRO A 43 -21.02 -16.13 -9.92
N PRO A 44 -19.77 -16.53 -10.24
CA PRO A 44 -19.48 -17.90 -10.66
C PRO A 44 -19.88 -18.90 -9.52
N ALA A 45 -19.88 -20.21 -9.78
CA ALA A 45 -20.84 -21.19 -9.26
C ALA A 45 -20.87 -21.50 -7.73
N SER A 46 -20.28 -20.69 -6.83
CA SER A 46 -19.88 -21.09 -5.47
C SER A 46 -20.54 -20.37 -4.28
N GLY A 47 -21.31 -19.29 -4.45
CA GLY A 47 -21.81 -18.53 -3.29
C GLY A 47 -22.99 -17.58 -3.56
N GLU A 48 -23.43 -16.91 -2.50
CA GLU A 48 -24.40 -15.81 -2.51
C GLU A 48 -23.66 -14.45 -2.67
N GLU A 49 -24.38 -13.37 -2.95
CA GLU A 49 -23.82 -12.04 -3.20
C GLU A 49 -22.93 -11.52 -2.06
N GLN A 50 -23.34 -11.77 -0.81
CA GLN A 50 -22.62 -11.34 0.39
C GLN A 50 -21.30 -12.09 0.60
N ASP A 51 -21.13 -13.28 0.00
CA ASP A 51 -19.90 -14.08 0.15
C ASP A 51 -18.66 -13.38 -0.44
N PHE A 52 -18.87 -12.33 -1.22
CA PHE A 52 -17.82 -11.52 -1.87
C PHE A 52 -17.54 -10.21 -1.16
N GLU A 53 -18.15 -9.97 0.00
CA GLU A 53 -17.84 -8.81 0.83
C GLU A 53 -16.41 -8.90 1.37
N TYR A 54 -15.75 -7.75 1.48
CA TYR A 54 -14.42 -7.63 2.09
C TYR A 54 -14.18 -6.24 2.67
N LEU A 55 -13.17 -6.18 3.54
CA LEU A 55 -12.57 -4.98 4.08
C LEU A 55 -11.07 -5.00 3.78
N GLU A 56 -10.55 -3.93 3.19
CA GLU A 56 -9.11 -3.75 2.98
C GLU A 56 -8.53 -2.77 3.99
N LEU A 57 -7.41 -3.15 4.59
CA LEU A 57 -6.59 -2.28 5.42
C LEU A 57 -5.21 -2.10 4.80
N ARG A 58 -4.67 -0.87 4.85
CA ARG A 58 -3.35 -0.56 4.33
C ARG A 58 -2.49 0.16 5.35
N ASN A 59 -1.21 -0.21 5.38
CA ASN A 59 -0.19 0.53 6.09
C ASN A 59 0.36 1.64 5.21
N ILE A 60 -0.04 2.88 5.48
CA ILE A 60 0.41 4.06 4.72
C ILE A 60 1.79 4.58 5.16
N SER A 61 2.41 3.94 6.16
CA SER A 61 3.78 4.28 6.54
C SER A 61 4.76 3.87 5.45
N SER A 62 5.77 4.70 5.19
CA SER A 62 6.90 4.37 4.32
C SER A 62 8.05 3.65 5.04
N THR A 63 8.01 3.57 6.38
CA THR A 63 9.15 3.08 7.17
C THR A 63 8.79 2.15 8.32
N VAL A 64 7.56 2.21 8.83
CA VAL A 64 7.16 1.46 10.03
C VAL A 64 6.36 0.23 9.63
N THR A 65 6.77 -0.93 10.11
CA THR A 65 5.94 -2.14 10.09
C THR A 65 4.95 -2.07 11.24
N LEU A 66 3.66 -2.27 10.96
CA LEU A 66 2.61 -2.26 11.96
C LEU A 66 2.42 -3.66 12.57
N ASP A 67 2.20 -3.72 13.87
CA ASP A 67 1.78 -4.94 14.57
C ASP A 67 0.25 -4.95 14.68
N LEU A 68 -0.37 -5.99 14.13
CA LEU A 68 -1.81 -6.17 14.12
C LEU A 68 -2.30 -7.11 15.23
N THR A 69 -1.40 -7.67 16.05
CA THR A 69 -1.74 -8.74 17.02
C THR A 69 -2.85 -8.37 18.00
N ASP A 70 -2.98 -7.09 18.37
CA ASP A 70 -4.03 -6.58 19.25
C ASP A 70 -5.13 -5.80 18.49
N VAL A 71 -5.16 -5.89 17.17
CA VAL A 71 -6.13 -5.20 16.30
C VAL A 71 -7.32 -6.13 16.02
N ARG A 72 -8.54 -5.58 16.02
CA ARG A 72 -9.76 -6.34 15.73
C ARG A 72 -10.89 -5.45 15.24
N PHE A 73 -11.76 -6.00 14.40
CA PHE A 73 -13.07 -5.39 14.15
C PHE A 73 -14.03 -5.72 15.29
N THR A 74 -14.84 -4.74 15.69
CA THR A 74 -15.76 -4.85 16.84
C THR A 74 -17.17 -4.31 16.54
N LYS A 75 -17.35 -3.73 15.35
CA LYS A 75 -18.57 -3.24 14.73
C LYS A 75 -18.41 -3.37 13.21
N GLY A 76 -19.49 -3.61 12.48
CA GLY A 76 -19.44 -4.12 11.11
C GLY A 76 -19.44 -5.64 11.16
N VAL A 77 -18.25 -6.18 11.38
CA VAL A 77 -17.97 -7.61 11.48
C VAL A 77 -17.18 -7.93 12.74
N ASP A 78 -17.23 -9.18 13.22
CA ASP A 78 -16.33 -9.68 14.26
C ASP A 78 -15.13 -10.41 13.61
N PHE A 79 -13.94 -9.84 13.78
CA PHE A 79 -12.68 -10.41 13.30
C PHE A 79 -11.51 -9.99 14.19
N ASP A 80 -10.73 -10.97 14.63
CA ASP A 80 -9.52 -10.76 15.42
C ASP A 80 -8.28 -11.08 14.58
N PHE A 81 -7.36 -10.12 14.47
CA PHE A 81 -6.07 -10.39 13.83
C PHE A 81 -5.19 -11.31 14.70
N ALA A 82 -5.47 -11.44 16.00
CA ALA A 82 -4.80 -12.40 16.87
C ALA A 82 -5.03 -13.84 16.38
N GLY A 83 -3.97 -14.48 15.88
CA GLY A 83 -4.04 -15.84 15.34
C GLY A 83 -4.55 -15.95 13.90
N SER A 84 -4.79 -14.82 13.24
CA SER A 84 -5.02 -14.74 11.81
C SER A 84 -3.75 -15.07 11.00
N ALA A 85 -3.88 -15.17 9.68
CA ALA A 85 -2.76 -15.43 8.78
C ALA A 85 -1.77 -14.25 8.69
N VAL A 86 -2.19 -13.03 9.01
CA VAL A 86 -1.39 -11.81 8.88
C VAL A 86 -1.48 -11.01 10.17
N THR A 87 -0.44 -11.07 11.01
CA THR A 87 -0.39 -10.31 12.28
C THR A 87 0.58 -9.13 12.24
N SER A 88 1.21 -8.89 11.09
CA SER A 88 2.15 -7.79 10.91
C SER A 88 2.07 -7.28 9.48
N LEU A 89 2.07 -5.96 9.32
CA LEU A 89 1.87 -5.29 8.04
C LEU A 89 3.06 -4.39 7.71
N PRO A 90 3.93 -4.79 6.75
CA PRO A 90 5.07 -3.98 6.32
C PRO A 90 4.68 -2.60 5.78
N PRO A 91 5.63 -1.65 5.69
CA PRO A 91 5.39 -0.34 5.06
C PRO A 91 4.78 -0.47 3.66
N GLY A 92 3.74 0.31 3.37
CA GLY A 92 3.04 0.33 2.08
C GLY A 92 2.13 -0.88 1.81
N ALA A 93 2.24 -1.96 2.59
CA ALA A 93 1.51 -3.21 2.35
C ALA A 93 0.03 -3.10 2.77
N PHE A 94 -0.81 -3.93 2.14
CA PHE A 94 -2.23 -4.07 2.46
C PHE A 94 -2.57 -5.49 2.97
N VAL A 95 -3.73 -5.62 3.58
CA VAL A 95 -4.28 -6.88 4.08
C VAL A 95 -5.80 -6.87 3.96
N LEU A 96 -6.36 -8.02 3.61
CA LEU A 96 -7.79 -8.21 3.41
C LEU A 96 -8.40 -9.04 4.55
N VAL A 97 -9.60 -8.65 4.97
CA VAL A 97 -10.49 -9.48 5.76
C VAL A 97 -11.74 -9.71 4.91
N VAL A 98 -12.20 -10.95 4.78
CA VAL A 98 -13.22 -11.31 3.79
C VAL A 98 -14.38 -12.08 4.42
N LYS A 99 -15.53 -12.14 3.74
CA LYS A 99 -16.63 -13.02 4.16
C LYS A 99 -16.32 -14.50 3.95
N SER A 100 -15.80 -14.82 2.76
CA SER A 100 -15.48 -16.18 2.32
C SER A 100 -14.25 -16.12 1.42
N ILE A 101 -13.16 -16.75 1.84
CA ILE A 101 -11.91 -16.82 1.07
C ILE A 101 -12.17 -17.50 -0.27
N ALA A 102 -12.93 -18.59 -0.27
CA ALA A 102 -13.21 -19.35 -1.48
C ALA A 102 -13.98 -18.52 -2.53
N ALA A 103 -15.00 -17.78 -2.10
CA ALA A 103 -15.76 -16.90 -2.98
C ALA A 103 -14.93 -15.69 -3.42
N PHE A 104 -14.23 -15.04 -2.47
CA PHE A 104 -13.34 -13.93 -2.74
C PHE A 104 -12.30 -14.27 -3.80
N GLU A 105 -11.57 -15.39 -3.65
CA GLU A 105 -10.54 -15.80 -4.60
C GLU A 105 -11.09 -16.16 -5.98
N GLU A 106 -12.34 -16.64 -6.06
CA GLU A 106 -12.97 -16.95 -7.35
C GLU A 106 -13.33 -15.67 -8.14
N ARG A 107 -13.67 -14.58 -7.44
CA ARG A 107 -14.06 -13.31 -8.06
C ARG A 107 -12.88 -12.38 -8.29
N TYR A 108 -12.05 -12.18 -7.27
CA TYR A 108 -10.98 -11.19 -7.24
C TYR A 108 -9.59 -11.79 -7.52
N GLY A 109 -9.50 -13.12 -7.60
CA GLY A 109 -8.26 -13.84 -7.85
C GLY A 109 -7.60 -14.36 -6.58
N SER A 110 -6.76 -15.38 -6.74
CA SER A 110 -6.02 -16.03 -5.65
C SER A 110 -4.67 -15.36 -5.38
N GLY A 111 -4.17 -15.48 -4.15
CA GLY A 111 -2.81 -15.07 -3.78
C GLY A 111 -2.67 -13.67 -3.19
N LEU A 112 -3.78 -12.96 -3.01
CA LEU A 112 -3.82 -11.71 -2.23
C LEU A 112 -3.62 -12.00 -0.73
N PRO A 113 -3.06 -11.05 0.06
CA PRO A 113 -2.80 -11.22 1.49
C PRO A 113 -4.10 -11.16 2.32
N VAL A 114 -4.84 -12.27 2.35
CA VAL A 114 -6.04 -12.41 3.20
C VAL A 114 -5.65 -12.83 4.61
N ALA A 115 -5.99 -12.03 5.62
CA ALA A 115 -5.77 -12.36 7.03
C ALA A 115 -6.69 -13.49 7.50
N GLY A 116 -7.93 -13.51 7.02
CA GLY A 116 -8.90 -14.56 7.34
C GLY A 116 -10.33 -14.18 6.98
N GLU A 117 -11.24 -15.08 7.36
CA GLU A 117 -12.68 -14.86 7.29
C GLU A 117 -13.19 -14.27 8.61
N TRP A 118 -14.11 -13.32 8.55
CA TRP A 118 -14.85 -12.88 9.74
C TRP A 118 -15.96 -13.89 10.11
N GLU A 119 -16.61 -13.70 11.26
CA GLU A 119 -17.62 -14.64 11.76
C GLU A 119 -18.73 -14.94 10.73
N ALA A 120 -19.11 -16.22 10.61
CA ALA A 120 -19.94 -16.70 9.51
C ALA A 120 -21.37 -16.12 9.51
N GLU A 121 -21.86 -15.63 10.64
CA GLU A 121 -23.16 -15.00 10.77
C GLU A 121 -23.16 -13.48 10.47
N ASP A 122 -22.00 -12.84 10.38
CA ASP A 122 -21.86 -11.40 10.17
C ASP A 122 -21.75 -11.05 8.68
N ASN A 123 -22.50 -10.05 8.22
CA ASN A 123 -22.36 -9.46 6.89
C ASN A 123 -22.39 -7.95 7.04
N LEU A 124 -21.81 -7.25 6.09
CA LEU A 124 -21.95 -5.82 6.01
C LEU A 124 -23.38 -5.43 5.58
N SER A 125 -23.88 -4.32 6.10
CA SER A 125 -25.20 -3.80 5.81
C SER A 125 -25.21 -3.04 4.49
N ASN A 126 -26.06 -3.47 3.55
CA ASN A 126 -26.27 -2.76 2.28
C ASN A 126 -26.80 -1.32 2.48
N GLY A 127 -27.51 -1.05 3.59
CA GLY A 127 -28.11 0.24 3.88
C GLY A 127 -27.33 1.11 4.86
N GLY A 128 -26.02 0.86 5.02
CA GLY A 128 -25.18 1.56 5.99
C GLY A 128 -25.11 0.91 7.37
N GLU A 129 -23.99 1.12 8.05
CA GLU A 129 -23.77 0.76 9.45
C GLU A 129 -22.48 1.38 10.03
N GLN A 130 -22.23 1.11 11.31
CA GLN A 130 -20.99 1.49 12.00
C GLN A 130 -19.89 0.44 11.77
N ILE A 131 -18.73 0.87 11.24
CA ILE A 131 -17.50 0.09 11.20
C ILE A 131 -16.57 0.57 12.31
N LYS A 132 -16.02 -0.37 13.10
CA LYS A 132 -15.08 -0.05 14.16
C LYS A 132 -13.90 -1.00 14.22
N LEU A 133 -12.74 -0.50 13.82
CA LEU A 133 -11.44 -1.12 14.03
C LEU A 133 -10.88 -0.68 15.39
N SER A 134 -10.59 -1.63 16.25
CA SER A 134 -10.19 -1.40 17.63
C SER A 134 -8.82 -1.99 17.94
N TYR A 135 -8.13 -1.37 18.90
CA TYR A 135 -6.93 -1.87 19.54
C TYR A 135 -7.21 -2.37 20.96
N GLY A 136 -6.64 -3.52 21.32
CA GLY A 136 -6.66 -4.11 22.64
C GLY A 136 -8.08 -4.21 23.22
N ALA A 137 -8.32 -3.55 24.36
CA ALA A 137 -9.59 -3.62 25.09
C ALA A 137 -10.79 -2.91 24.40
N GLY A 138 -10.66 -2.46 23.15
CA GLY A 138 -11.75 -1.86 22.36
C GLY A 138 -11.59 -0.36 22.08
N THR A 139 -10.37 0.18 22.23
CA THR A 139 -10.06 1.56 21.91
C THR A 139 -10.05 1.74 20.39
N ALA A 140 -10.72 2.74 19.86
CA ALA A 140 -10.82 2.93 18.40
C ALA A 140 -9.47 3.27 17.76
N ILE A 141 -9.13 2.55 16.70
CA ILE A 141 -8.20 3.00 15.66
C ILE A 141 -9.00 3.84 14.67
N HIS A 142 -10.06 3.24 14.10
CA HIS A 142 -11.07 3.89 13.27
C HIS A 142 -12.47 3.54 13.76
N ASP A 143 -13.38 4.52 13.74
CA ASP A 143 -14.77 4.39 14.18
C ASP A 143 -15.63 5.36 13.37
N PHE A 144 -16.39 4.85 12.40
CA PHE A 144 -17.21 5.66 11.51
C PHE A 144 -18.48 4.92 11.10
N GLU A 145 -19.49 5.65 10.66
CA GLU A 145 -20.77 5.12 10.18
C GLU A 145 -20.91 5.49 8.71
N TYR A 146 -20.95 4.49 7.83
CA TYR A 146 -21.19 4.67 6.40
C TYR A 146 -22.68 4.56 6.09
N ASP A 147 -23.08 5.11 4.95
CA ASP A 147 -24.46 5.09 4.46
C ASP A 147 -24.48 4.85 2.94
N ASP A 148 -25.62 4.44 2.39
CA ASP A 148 -25.85 4.27 0.94
C ASP A 148 -26.46 5.54 0.30
N ILE A 149 -26.83 6.53 1.12
CA ILE A 149 -27.35 7.82 0.66
C ILE A 149 -26.38 8.98 0.87
N ALA A 150 -26.58 10.03 0.06
CA ALA A 150 -25.81 11.27 0.17
C ALA A 150 -25.83 11.82 1.62
N PRO A 151 -24.66 12.21 2.18
CA PRO A 151 -23.45 12.58 1.46
C PRO A 151 -22.49 11.43 1.10
N TRP A 152 -22.79 10.18 1.49
CA TRP A 152 -21.98 9.00 1.16
C TRP A 152 -22.14 8.58 -0.31
N PRO A 153 -21.16 7.85 -0.87
CA PRO A 153 -21.18 7.47 -2.27
C PRO A 153 -22.19 6.34 -2.54
N GLY A 154 -23.45 6.71 -2.81
CA GLY A 154 -24.51 5.74 -3.09
C GLY A 154 -24.33 4.91 -4.37
N ALA A 155 -23.32 5.19 -5.20
CA ALA A 155 -22.97 4.33 -6.33
C ALA A 155 -22.24 3.04 -5.92
N ALA A 156 -21.83 2.91 -4.65
CA ALA A 156 -21.30 1.67 -4.07
C ALA A 156 -22.39 0.66 -3.66
N ASP A 157 -23.68 1.01 -3.85
CA ASP A 157 -24.82 0.16 -3.47
C ASP A 157 -25.26 -0.77 -4.64
N GLY A 158 -24.61 -1.93 -4.78
CA GLY A 158 -25.19 -3.11 -5.44
C GLY A 158 -24.97 -3.27 -6.95
N ASP A 159 -24.23 -2.36 -7.59
CA ASP A 159 -23.85 -2.46 -9.01
C ASP A 159 -22.38 -2.87 -9.23
N GLY A 160 -21.65 -3.22 -8.16
CA GLY A 160 -20.27 -3.70 -8.23
C GLY A 160 -19.17 -2.77 -7.69
N PRO A 161 -19.35 -1.43 -7.61
CA PRO A 161 -18.37 -0.56 -6.99
C PRO A 161 -18.24 -0.79 -5.48
N ALA A 162 -17.02 -0.64 -4.97
CA ALA A 162 -16.75 -0.56 -3.54
C ALA A 162 -16.76 0.90 -3.06
N MET A 163 -16.82 1.09 -1.76
CA MET A 163 -16.52 2.38 -1.14
C MET A 163 -15.00 2.48 -0.89
N ALA A 164 -14.32 3.29 -1.68
CA ALA A 164 -12.87 3.48 -1.63
C ALA A 164 -12.49 4.81 -0.96
N LEU A 165 -11.47 4.78 -0.11
CA LEU A 165 -10.94 5.96 0.58
C LEU A 165 -10.11 6.79 -0.41
N ILE A 166 -10.42 8.07 -0.53
CA ILE A 166 -9.73 9.01 -1.41
C ILE A 166 -8.39 9.41 -0.78
N ASP A 167 -7.29 9.22 -1.50
CA ASP A 167 -5.94 9.59 -1.08
C ASP A 167 -5.59 9.04 0.32
N PRO A 168 -5.54 7.70 0.48
CA PRO A 168 -5.36 7.07 1.78
C PRO A 168 -4.04 7.49 2.47
N PHE A 169 -2.99 7.81 1.69
CA PHE A 169 -1.69 8.26 2.21
C PHE A 169 -1.72 9.65 2.84
N SER A 170 -2.77 10.45 2.58
CA SER A 170 -3.01 11.71 3.30
C SER A 170 -3.59 11.52 4.72
N ALA A 171 -3.89 10.27 5.10
CA ALA A 171 -4.56 9.93 6.36
C ALA A 171 -5.89 10.70 6.57
N PRO A 172 -6.82 10.65 5.60
CA PRO A 172 -8.07 11.40 5.69
C PRO A 172 -8.97 10.84 6.80
N ASP A 173 -9.88 11.67 7.30
CA ASP A 173 -10.84 11.26 8.33
C ASP A 173 -11.93 10.35 7.74
N HIS A 174 -11.97 9.08 8.18
CA HIS A 174 -12.96 8.07 7.78
C HIS A 174 -14.40 8.48 8.08
N ALA A 175 -14.63 9.34 9.08
CA ALA A 175 -15.97 9.79 9.45
C ALA A 175 -16.55 10.84 8.50
N LEU A 176 -15.74 11.39 7.58
CA LEU A 176 -16.19 12.34 6.57
C LEU A 176 -16.54 11.61 5.28
N ALA A 177 -17.81 11.68 4.86
CA ALA A 177 -18.25 11.11 3.60
C ALA A 177 -17.46 11.64 2.38
N GLN A 178 -16.90 12.85 2.45
CA GLN A 178 -16.05 13.41 1.38
C GLN A 178 -14.68 12.73 1.24
N SER A 179 -14.28 11.95 2.24
CA SER A 179 -13.08 11.11 2.18
C SER A 179 -13.31 9.84 1.37
N TRP A 180 -14.53 9.57 0.91
CA TRP A 180 -14.89 8.33 0.23
C TRP A 180 -15.48 8.59 -1.16
N ALA A 181 -15.20 7.68 -2.08
CA ALA A 181 -15.80 7.63 -3.41
C ALA A 181 -16.27 6.21 -3.73
N ALA A 182 -17.20 6.09 -4.68
CA ALA A 182 -17.46 4.80 -5.32
C ALA A 182 -16.37 4.56 -6.38
N ALA A 183 -15.73 3.41 -6.33
CA ALA A 183 -14.73 2.98 -7.29
C ALA A 183 -14.96 1.50 -7.64
N ASP A 184 -14.50 1.06 -8.81
CA ASP A 184 -14.58 -0.37 -9.15
C ASP A 184 -13.84 -1.20 -8.09
N ALA A 185 -14.44 -2.34 -7.74
CA ALA A 185 -13.87 -3.27 -6.77
C ALA A 185 -12.47 -3.69 -7.19
N SER A 186 -11.47 -3.33 -6.40
CA SER A 186 -10.07 -3.48 -6.81
C SER A 186 -9.18 -3.86 -5.63
N PRO A 187 -9.51 -4.98 -4.93
CA PRO A 187 -8.79 -5.38 -3.74
C PRO A 187 -7.31 -5.63 -4.07
N GLY A 188 -6.45 -5.04 -3.27
CA GLY A 188 -5.00 -5.03 -3.43
C GLY A 188 -4.46 -3.91 -4.31
N THR A 189 -5.33 -3.00 -4.77
CA THR A 189 -4.93 -1.74 -5.37
C THR A 189 -5.24 -0.60 -4.41
N ASP A 190 -4.61 0.56 -4.57
CA ASP A 190 -4.89 1.77 -3.76
C ASP A 190 -6.31 2.35 -3.95
N GLY A 191 -7.19 1.70 -4.72
CA GLY A 191 -8.45 2.29 -5.17
C GLY A 191 -8.24 3.55 -6.03
N ALA A 192 -6.99 3.89 -6.38
CA ALA A 192 -6.62 5.02 -7.20
C ALA A 192 -6.59 4.61 -8.68
N GLY A 193 -7.49 3.72 -9.11
CA GLY A 193 -7.49 3.19 -10.47
C GLY A 193 -6.20 2.47 -10.83
N ASP A 194 -5.97 2.25 -12.11
CA ASP A 194 -4.68 1.82 -12.65
C ASP A 194 -4.08 3.04 -13.36
N PRO A 195 -3.41 3.98 -12.67
CA PRO A 195 -2.97 5.22 -13.29
C PRO A 195 -2.10 5.00 -14.53
N PHE A 196 -1.36 3.88 -14.56
CA PHE A 196 -0.56 3.50 -15.71
C PHE A 196 -1.43 2.93 -16.82
N GLY A 197 -2.36 2.02 -16.53
CA GLY A 197 -3.27 1.44 -17.49
C GLY A 197 -4.24 2.46 -18.09
N ASP A 198 -4.79 3.35 -17.28
CA ASP A 198 -5.63 4.47 -17.71
C ASP A 198 -4.83 5.43 -18.61
N TRP A 199 -3.60 5.76 -18.21
CA TRP A 199 -2.71 6.55 -19.04
C TRP A 199 -2.37 5.82 -20.34
N LEU A 200 -2.04 4.53 -20.30
CA LEU A 200 -1.66 3.71 -21.46
C LEU A 200 -2.83 3.62 -22.45
N ALA A 201 -4.04 3.40 -21.94
CA ALA A 201 -5.28 3.40 -22.71
C ALA A 201 -5.54 4.77 -23.35
N SER A 202 -5.26 5.88 -22.64
CA SER A 202 -5.35 7.24 -23.19
C SER A 202 -4.38 7.48 -24.35
N GLN A 203 -3.24 6.77 -24.38
CA GLN A 203 -2.30 6.77 -25.51
C GLN A 203 -2.75 5.86 -26.66
N GLY A 204 -3.85 5.12 -26.50
CA GLY A 204 -4.32 4.11 -27.46
C GLY A 204 -3.44 2.87 -27.52
N ALA A 205 -2.66 2.61 -26.48
CA ALA A 205 -1.79 1.46 -26.34
C ALA A 205 -2.39 0.41 -25.40
N THR A 206 -1.93 -0.82 -25.54
CA THR A 206 -2.34 -1.97 -24.69
C THR A 206 -1.17 -2.83 -24.24
N ASP A 207 0.01 -2.63 -24.83
CA ASP A 207 1.24 -3.34 -24.48
C ASP A 207 2.22 -2.35 -23.81
N PRO A 208 2.46 -2.49 -22.49
CA PRO A 208 3.41 -1.67 -21.74
C PRO A 208 4.84 -1.70 -22.30
N MET A 209 5.23 -2.80 -22.94
CA MET A 209 6.57 -3.05 -23.44
C MET A 209 6.74 -2.61 -24.90
N GLN A 210 5.67 -2.23 -25.59
CA GLN A 210 5.75 -1.67 -26.93
C GLN A 210 6.48 -0.32 -26.88
N ASP A 211 7.33 -0.07 -27.88
CA ASP A 211 8.02 1.20 -28.07
C ASP A 211 7.00 2.34 -28.25
N ALA A 212 6.97 3.26 -27.29
CA ALA A 212 6.32 4.56 -27.40
C ALA A 212 7.12 5.49 -28.32
N LEU A 213 8.45 5.43 -28.18
CA LEU A 213 9.46 6.02 -29.04
C LEU A 213 10.55 4.97 -29.32
N PRO A 214 11.36 5.12 -30.38
CA PRO A 214 12.44 4.17 -30.66
C PRO A 214 13.35 3.95 -29.44
N GLY A 215 13.31 2.75 -28.86
CA GLY A 215 14.11 2.39 -27.68
C GLY A 215 13.55 2.87 -26.33
N MET A 216 12.32 3.35 -26.27
CA MET A 216 11.61 3.70 -25.03
C MET A 216 10.22 3.09 -25.06
N SER A 217 9.98 2.10 -24.19
CA SER A 217 8.65 1.50 -24.04
C SER A 217 7.67 2.46 -23.38
N TRP A 218 6.36 2.19 -23.51
CA TRP A 218 5.32 2.93 -22.80
C TRP A 218 5.54 2.92 -21.28
N LEU A 219 5.92 1.78 -20.70
CA LEU A 219 6.24 1.70 -19.27
C LEU A 219 7.40 2.63 -18.90
N MET A 220 8.49 2.63 -19.69
CA MET A 220 9.64 3.49 -19.41
C MET A 220 9.26 4.97 -19.55
N MET A 221 8.49 5.33 -20.58
CA MET A 221 8.02 6.69 -20.81
C MET A 221 7.20 7.21 -19.62
N TYR A 222 6.24 6.42 -19.16
CA TYR A 222 5.41 6.76 -18.01
C TYR A 222 6.25 6.87 -16.73
N ALA A 223 7.05 5.84 -16.42
CA ALA A 223 7.79 5.73 -15.17
C ALA A 223 8.71 6.93 -14.94
N ILE A 224 9.45 7.36 -15.96
CA ILE A 224 10.35 8.52 -15.84
C ILE A 224 9.64 9.87 -16.08
N GLY A 225 8.32 9.87 -16.25
CA GLY A 225 7.52 11.06 -16.58
C GLY A 225 7.99 11.76 -17.86
N ALA A 226 8.45 10.99 -18.85
CA ALA A 226 8.94 11.54 -20.12
C ALA A 226 7.81 12.19 -20.93
N ASP A 227 6.56 11.75 -20.75
CA ASP A 227 5.37 12.38 -21.33
C ASP A 227 5.02 13.74 -20.71
N LEU A 228 5.50 14.02 -19.49
CA LEU A 228 5.34 15.29 -18.79
C LEU A 228 6.46 16.30 -19.14
N ALA A 229 7.56 15.81 -19.71
CA ALA A 229 8.67 16.64 -20.15
C ALA A 229 8.35 17.40 -21.45
N ALA A 230 8.89 18.62 -21.59
CA ALA A 230 8.84 19.34 -22.85
C ALA A 230 9.57 18.60 -24.00
N ASP A 231 10.60 17.83 -23.66
CA ASP A 231 11.29 16.88 -24.54
C ASP A 231 11.39 15.53 -23.81
N PRO A 232 10.71 14.47 -24.28
CA PRO A 232 10.77 13.15 -23.67
C PRO A 232 12.19 12.58 -23.56
N MET A 233 13.09 12.94 -24.50
CA MET A 233 14.47 12.45 -24.47
C MET A 233 15.31 13.12 -23.37
N ALA A 234 14.90 14.30 -22.91
CA ALA A 234 15.55 14.97 -21.78
C ALA A 234 15.22 14.32 -20.43
N ALA A 235 14.21 13.45 -20.36
CA ALA A 235 13.85 12.72 -19.15
C ALA A 235 14.61 11.39 -18.99
N LEU A 236 15.45 11.02 -19.96
CA LEU A 236 16.24 9.80 -19.90
C LEU A 236 17.20 9.80 -18.69
N PRO A 237 17.44 8.63 -18.06
CA PRO A 237 18.44 8.51 -17.02
C PRO A 237 19.83 8.98 -17.48
N GLU A 238 20.49 9.78 -16.65
CA GLU A 238 21.84 10.28 -16.90
C GLU A 238 22.83 9.59 -15.97
N ALA A 239 23.87 8.99 -16.54
CA ALA A 239 24.98 8.44 -15.78
C ALA A 239 26.05 9.50 -15.54
N GLY A 240 26.61 9.55 -14.34
CA GLY A 240 27.58 10.54 -13.93
C GLY A 240 28.61 10.00 -12.95
N PHE A 241 29.33 10.91 -12.31
CA PHE A 241 30.25 10.57 -11.24
C PHE A 241 30.08 11.55 -10.08
N ALA A 242 30.25 11.07 -8.85
CA ALA A 242 30.31 11.88 -7.65
C ALA A 242 31.55 11.53 -6.83
N ASP A 243 32.22 12.54 -6.31
CA ASP A 243 33.34 12.39 -5.38
C ASP A 243 32.83 12.53 -3.93
N ASP A 244 33.22 11.60 -3.06
CA ASP A 244 32.96 11.64 -1.62
C ASP A 244 34.26 11.34 -0.84
N VAL A 245 34.18 11.23 0.49
CA VAL A 245 35.31 10.91 1.38
C VAL A 245 35.98 9.58 1.05
N ASP A 246 35.21 8.62 0.50
CA ASP A 246 35.68 7.28 0.17
C ASP A 246 36.28 7.19 -1.25
N GLY A 247 36.03 8.19 -2.10
CA GLY A 247 36.56 8.26 -3.46
C GLY A 247 35.52 8.67 -4.49
N LYS A 248 35.79 8.34 -5.75
CA LYS A 248 34.92 8.64 -6.88
C LYS A 248 34.00 7.46 -7.16
N HIS A 249 32.69 7.72 -7.24
CA HIS A 249 31.65 6.72 -7.47
C HIS A 249 30.93 6.96 -8.79
N LEU A 250 30.47 5.87 -9.43
CA LEU A 250 29.56 5.92 -10.57
C LEU A 250 28.15 6.27 -10.06
N THR A 251 27.47 7.19 -10.71
CA THR A 251 26.10 7.58 -10.36
C THR A 251 25.13 7.43 -11.52
N ILE A 252 23.84 7.30 -11.21
CA ILE A 252 22.75 7.46 -12.15
C ILE A 252 21.69 8.38 -11.54
N SER A 253 21.27 9.38 -12.30
CA SER A 253 20.19 10.28 -11.95
C SER A 253 19.02 10.06 -12.90
N PHE A 254 17.81 9.95 -12.37
CA PHE A 254 16.62 9.75 -13.17
C PHE A 254 15.39 10.35 -12.49
N ARG A 255 14.36 10.60 -13.29
CA ARG A 255 13.06 11.06 -12.82
C ARG A 255 12.19 9.86 -12.45
N ARG A 256 11.36 10.00 -11.42
CA ARG A 256 10.27 9.07 -11.11
C ARG A 256 8.99 9.82 -10.81
N ARG A 257 7.85 9.23 -11.19
CA ARG A 257 6.52 9.73 -10.81
C ARG A 257 6.28 9.52 -9.32
N MET A 258 5.71 10.52 -8.66
CA MET A 258 5.36 10.45 -7.25
C MET A 258 4.03 9.72 -7.02
N ASP A 259 3.19 9.60 -8.05
CA ASP A 259 1.86 9.00 -8.04
C ASP A 259 1.81 7.59 -8.69
N ALA A 260 2.96 7.06 -9.12
CA ALA A 260 3.04 5.77 -9.82
C ALA A 260 3.42 4.63 -8.87
N GLU A 261 2.53 4.30 -7.93
CA GLU A 261 2.80 3.28 -6.90
C GLU A 261 2.99 1.87 -7.46
N GLN A 262 2.29 1.53 -8.54
CA GLN A 262 2.44 0.28 -9.29
C GLN A 262 3.77 0.11 -10.01
N VAL A 263 4.69 1.08 -9.95
CA VAL A 263 5.95 1.05 -10.69
C VAL A 263 7.15 0.97 -9.73
N SER A 264 7.87 -0.15 -9.73
CA SER A 264 9.13 -0.28 -9.00
C SER A 264 10.34 0.14 -9.84
N TYR A 265 11.22 0.94 -9.22
CA TYR A 265 12.47 1.45 -9.82
C TYR A 265 13.67 0.72 -9.21
N ILE A 266 14.35 -0.08 -10.01
CA ILE A 266 15.47 -0.93 -9.55
C ILE A 266 16.75 -0.49 -10.26
N VAL A 267 17.66 0.14 -9.52
CA VAL A 267 18.99 0.46 -10.04
C VAL A 267 19.88 -0.77 -9.92
N GLU A 268 20.55 -1.11 -11.01
CA GLU A 268 21.40 -2.29 -11.11
C GLU A 268 22.79 -1.92 -11.62
N THR A 269 23.82 -2.60 -11.10
CA THR A 269 25.20 -2.48 -11.57
C THR A 269 25.77 -3.84 -11.98
N SER A 270 26.73 -3.82 -12.90
CA SER A 270 27.47 -4.99 -13.37
C SER A 270 28.87 -4.57 -13.80
N THR A 271 29.85 -5.48 -13.74
CA THR A 271 31.20 -5.27 -14.31
C THR A 271 31.36 -5.90 -15.70
N VAL A 272 30.37 -6.67 -16.16
CA VAL A 272 30.47 -7.51 -17.37
C VAL A 272 29.24 -7.46 -18.27
N LEU A 273 28.30 -6.55 -18.03
CA LEU A 273 26.98 -6.45 -18.71
C LEU A 273 26.05 -7.67 -18.49
N ASP A 274 26.38 -8.52 -17.53
CA ASP A 274 25.61 -9.68 -17.08
C ASP A 274 25.68 -9.78 -15.55
N GLY A 275 24.89 -10.66 -14.93
CA GLY A 275 24.93 -10.88 -13.47
C GLY A 275 24.63 -9.61 -12.67
N TRP A 276 23.65 -8.84 -13.13
CA TRP A 276 23.27 -7.55 -12.56
C TRP A 276 22.92 -7.64 -11.07
N GLN A 277 23.46 -6.71 -10.28
CA GLN A 277 23.27 -6.65 -8.83
C GLN A 277 22.58 -5.34 -8.41
N SER A 278 21.74 -5.41 -7.40
CA SER A 278 21.03 -4.27 -6.80
C SER A 278 20.96 -4.39 -5.27
N GLY A 279 20.40 -3.38 -4.61
CA GLY A 279 20.16 -3.37 -3.16
C GLY A 279 21.24 -2.67 -2.33
N GLY A 280 20.98 -2.56 -1.03
CA GLY A 280 21.84 -1.86 -0.08
C GLY A 280 23.25 -2.44 -0.01
N GLY A 281 24.26 -1.57 0.03
CA GLY A 281 25.68 -1.96 -0.05
C GLY A 281 26.19 -2.24 -1.47
N VAL A 282 25.32 -2.23 -2.48
CA VAL A 282 25.70 -2.31 -3.91
C VAL A 282 25.39 -0.98 -4.60
N VAL A 283 24.16 -0.49 -4.44
CA VAL A 283 23.71 0.82 -4.91
C VAL A 283 22.91 1.51 -3.81
N GLU A 284 23.07 2.82 -3.68
CA GLU A 284 22.45 3.62 -2.62
C GLU A 284 21.90 4.91 -3.19
N GLU A 285 20.69 5.29 -2.78
CA GLU A 285 20.16 6.62 -3.06
C GLU A 285 20.97 7.67 -2.28
N THR A 286 21.27 8.79 -2.92
CA THR A 286 22.11 9.85 -2.37
C THR A 286 21.46 11.21 -2.55
N GLY A 287 21.64 12.05 -1.53
CA GLY A 287 21.02 13.37 -1.50
C GLY A 287 19.53 13.30 -1.15
N VAL A 288 18.86 14.43 -1.34
CA VAL A 288 17.41 14.56 -1.20
C VAL A 288 16.81 14.57 -2.60
N PRO A 289 15.75 13.78 -2.88
CA PRO A 289 15.02 13.87 -4.14
C PRO A 289 14.63 15.32 -4.46
N MET A 290 14.80 15.72 -5.72
CA MET A 290 14.49 17.07 -6.17
C MET A 290 13.15 17.07 -6.90
N ASP A 291 12.14 17.71 -6.31
CA ASP A 291 10.83 17.94 -6.94
C ASP A 291 11.00 18.77 -8.23
N ASN A 292 10.46 18.25 -9.34
CA ASN A 292 10.51 18.91 -10.64
C ASN A 292 9.30 19.85 -10.87
N GLY A 293 8.31 19.84 -9.97
CA GLY A 293 7.12 20.71 -10.02
C GLY A 293 6.04 20.25 -11.00
N ASP A 294 6.14 19.03 -11.52
CA ASP A 294 5.22 18.45 -12.51
C ASP A 294 4.69 17.07 -12.10
N GLY A 295 4.74 16.73 -10.80
CA GLY A 295 4.34 15.42 -10.30
C GLY A 295 5.44 14.36 -10.34
N THR A 296 6.65 14.74 -10.78
CA THR A 296 7.84 13.88 -10.71
C THR A 296 8.90 14.46 -9.79
N GLU A 297 9.76 13.59 -9.29
CA GLU A 297 10.98 13.97 -8.60
C GLU A 297 12.20 13.35 -9.27
N THR A 298 13.36 14.00 -9.13
CA THR A 298 14.64 13.51 -9.61
C THR A 298 15.42 12.90 -8.45
N VAL A 299 15.78 11.63 -8.57
CA VAL A 299 16.60 10.89 -7.61
C VAL A 299 17.97 10.57 -8.18
N THR A 300 18.96 10.43 -7.31
CA THR A 300 20.33 10.08 -7.70
C THR A 300 20.82 8.89 -6.89
N TYR A 301 21.22 7.82 -7.57
CA TYR A 301 21.82 6.64 -6.97
C TYR A 301 23.31 6.62 -7.24
N ARG A 302 24.09 6.22 -6.24
CA ARG A 302 25.52 5.91 -6.38
C ARG A 302 25.74 4.40 -6.32
N VAL A 303 26.74 3.92 -7.05
CA VAL A 303 27.31 2.60 -6.87
C VAL A 303 28.30 2.66 -5.70
N VAL A 304 28.17 1.74 -4.74
CA VAL A 304 28.94 1.75 -3.50
C VAL A 304 30.44 1.54 -3.75
N PRO A 305 30.89 0.54 -4.54
CA PRO A 305 32.29 0.46 -4.94
C PRO A 305 32.76 1.69 -5.71
N THR A 306 33.99 2.13 -5.42
CA THR A 306 34.64 3.23 -6.13
C THR A 306 35.03 2.83 -7.55
N VAL A 307 35.19 3.80 -8.44
CA VAL A 307 35.53 3.56 -9.85
C VAL A 307 36.92 2.95 -10.07
N ASP A 308 37.79 2.99 -9.05
CA ASP A 308 39.15 2.43 -9.11
C ASP A 308 39.20 0.95 -8.69
N GLU A 309 38.08 0.38 -8.20
CA GLU A 309 38.00 -1.01 -7.77
C GLU A 309 37.83 -2.01 -8.93
N ASP A 310 37.37 -1.55 -10.11
CA ASP A 310 37.16 -2.39 -11.29
C ASP A 310 37.65 -1.73 -12.57
N ASP A 311 38.08 -2.57 -13.53
CA ASP A 311 38.47 -2.11 -14.87
C ASP A 311 37.28 -1.54 -15.68
N ALA A 312 36.07 -2.01 -15.40
CA ALA A 312 34.84 -1.53 -16.04
C ALA A 312 33.62 -1.75 -15.13
N ARG A 313 32.71 -0.79 -15.15
CA ARG A 313 31.46 -0.83 -14.38
C ARG A 313 30.32 -0.20 -15.19
N PHE A 314 29.18 -0.85 -15.15
CA PHE A 314 27.96 -0.48 -15.86
C PHE A 314 26.86 -0.23 -14.84
N ILE A 315 25.96 0.68 -15.17
CA ILE A 315 24.78 1.00 -14.37
C ILE A 315 23.57 1.08 -15.30
N ARG A 316 22.42 0.62 -14.81
CA ARG A 316 21.14 0.77 -15.50
C ARG A 316 20.01 0.99 -14.51
N LEU A 317 18.93 1.57 -15.02
CA LEU A 317 17.63 1.56 -14.38
C LEU A 317 16.79 0.43 -15.00
N ARG A 318 16.22 -0.43 -14.16
CA ARG A 318 15.18 -1.38 -14.53
C ARG A 318 13.87 -0.95 -13.89
N VAL A 319 12.83 -0.84 -14.70
CA VAL A 319 11.47 -0.50 -14.26
C VAL A 319 10.61 -1.75 -14.36
N VAL A 320 9.77 -1.99 -13.35
CA VAL A 320 8.85 -3.13 -13.29
C VAL A 320 7.46 -2.61 -12.93
N LEU A 321 6.43 -3.18 -13.54
CA LEU A 321 5.05 -3.00 -13.12
C LEU A 321 4.72 -4.11 -12.11
N GLU A 322 4.19 -3.74 -10.94
CA GLU A 322 3.79 -4.67 -9.88
C GLU A 322 2.44 -5.34 -10.15
#